data_AF-A0A250INB5-F1
#
_entry.id   AF-A0A250INB5-F1
#
_cell.length_a   1.000
_cell.length_b   1.000
_cell.length_c   1.000
_cell.angle_alpha   90.00
_cell.angle_beta   90.00
_cell.angle_gamma   90.00
#
_symmetry.space_group_name_H-M   'P 1'
#
loop_
_entity.id
_entity.type
_entity.pdbx_description
1 polymer ?
#
loop_
_entity_poly.entity_id
_entity_poly.type
_entity_poly.pdbx_seq_one_letter_code
_entity_poly.pdbx_strand_id
1 'polypeptide(L)'
;MARRMGLLPSADEGAFERLCEQLEPAGVEAALEATGTATVRRRRLPAEQVVWLVLGMALYRHRSIAEWVERLDLVLPGAGPVAPSAVAQARCRLGSQPMQWLFEKTARKWGQESARRHMWRGLAVYGVDGTTVRVVRRQEFLTPLRH
;
A
#
# COMPACT_ATOMS: atom_id res chain seq x y z
N MET A 1 -7.12 36.58 19.17
CA MET A 1 -6.10 36.04 18.25
C MET A 1 -5.85 34.58 18.57
N ALA A 2 -6.58 33.67 17.94
CA ALA A 2 -6.40 32.23 18.13
C ALA A 2 -5.26 31.75 17.23
N ARG A 3 -4.16 31.29 17.84
CA ARG A 3 -3.10 30.56 17.14
C ARG A 3 -3.74 29.32 16.50
N ARG A 4 -3.77 29.30 15.18
CA ARG A 4 -4.03 28.11 14.36
C ARG A 4 -2.93 27.11 14.73
N MET A 5 -3.22 26.20 15.67
CA MET A 5 -2.38 25.05 15.95
C MET A 5 -2.31 24.27 14.64
N GLY A 6 -1.16 24.41 13.95
CA GLY A 6 -0.92 23.75 12.68
C GLY A 6 -1.22 22.27 12.87
N LEU A 7 -2.20 21.79 12.11
CA LEU A 7 -2.42 20.38 11.92
C LEU A 7 -1.05 19.81 11.56
N LEU A 8 -0.47 18.97 12.42
CA LEU A 8 0.69 18.18 12.00
C LEU A 8 0.27 17.51 10.69
N PRO A 9 1.11 17.54 9.64
CA PRO A 9 0.79 16.79 8.43
C PRO A 9 0.43 15.38 8.87
N SER A 10 -0.69 14.87 8.35
CA SER A 10 -1.09 13.47 8.60
C SER A 10 0.13 12.57 8.32
N ALA A 11 0.28 11.45 9.05
CA ALA A 11 1.45 10.56 8.88
C ALA A 11 1.65 10.11 7.41
N ASP A 12 0.57 10.22 6.65
CA ASP A 12 0.34 9.89 5.26
C ASP A 12 0.57 11.07 4.29
N GLU A 13 0.85 12.29 4.76
CA GLU A 13 1.24 13.43 3.91
C GLU A 13 2.58 13.12 3.20
N GLY A 14 2.60 13.22 1.87
CA GLY A 14 3.77 12.88 1.05
C GLY A 14 4.09 11.38 0.94
N ALA A 15 3.28 10.49 1.55
CA ALA A 15 3.58 9.05 1.57
C ALA A 15 3.46 8.41 0.17
N PHE A 16 2.52 8.87 -0.64
CA PHE A 16 2.38 8.44 -2.03
C PHE A 16 3.57 8.85 -2.87
N GLU A 17 3.99 10.11 -2.75
CA GLU A 17 5.10 10.69 -3.50
C GLU A 17 6.40 9.95 -3.19
N ARG A 18 6.68 9.70 -1.90
CA ARG A 18 7.80 8.86 -1.46
C ARG A 18 7.72 7.43 -2.00
N LEU A 19 6.52 6.85 -2.07
CA LEU A 19 6.34 5.53 -2.67
C LEU A 19 6.68 5.57 -4.16
N CYS A 20 6.18 6.55 -4.91
CA CYS A 20 6.50 6.72 -6.32
C CYS A 20 8.00 6.92 -6.56
N GLU A 21 8.69 7.69 -5.71
CA GLU A 21 10.15 7.87 -5.79
C GLU A 21 10.92 6.57 -5.54
N GLN A 22 10.45 5.72 -4.62
CA GLN A 22 11.13 4.46 -4.31
C GLN A 22 10.78 3.32 -5.27
N LEU A 23 9.58 3.39 -5.84
CA LEU A 23 9.01 2.40 -6.73
C LEU A 23 9.15 2.94 -8.16
N GLU A 24 10.33 2.77 -8.75
CA GLU A 24 10.62 3.18 -10.13
C GLU A 24 9.49 2.73 -11.10
N PRO A 25 9.01 3.59 -12.03
CA PRO A 25 7.96 3.22 -12.99
C PRO A 25 8.25 1.94 -13.78
N ALA A 26 9.53 1.70 -14.09
CA ALA A 26 10.00 0.46 -14.73
C ALA A 26 9.65 -0.82 -13.92
N GLY A 27 9.55 -0.73 -12.59
CA GLY A 27 9.11 -1.83 -11.75
C GLY A 27 7.63 -2.17 -11.93
N VAL A 28 6.79 -1.18 -12.20
CA VAL A 28 5.35 -1.38 -12.51
C VAL A 28 5.19 -1.98 -13.89
N GLU A 29 5.92 -1.49 -14.89
CA GLU A 29 5.92 -2.04 -16.23
C GLU A 29 6.37 -3.50 -16.24
N ALA A 30 7.48 -3.82 -15.57
CA ALA A 30 7.97 -5.19 -15.44
C ALA A 30 6.96 -6.13 -14.75
N ALA A 31 6.20 -5.63 -13.75
CA ALA A 31 5.15 -6.41 -13.09
C ALA A 31 4.00 -6.72 -14.06
N LEU A 32 3.61 -5.76 -14.88
CA LEU A 32 2.54 -5.91 -15.87
C LEU A 32 2.97 -6.83 -17.01
N GLU A 33 4.22 -6.75 -17.47
CA GLU A 33 4.78 -7.64 -18.49
C GLU A 33 4.88 -9.08 -17.99
N ALA A 34 5.48 -9.28 -16.81
CA ALA A 34 5.68 -10.60 -16.22
C ALA A 34 4.37 -11.36 -15.95
N THR A 35 3.25 -10.64 -15.83
CA THR A 35 1.94 -11.20 -15.55
C THR A 35 1.01 -11.19 -16.76
N GLY A 36 1.50 -10.78 -17.94
CA GLY A 36 0.68 -10.71 -19.16
C GLY A 36 -0.41 -9.63 -19.12
N THR A 37 -0.34 -8.69 -18.17
CA THR A 37 -1.33 -7.61 -17.99
C THR A 37 -0.96 -6.33 -18.76
N ALA A 38 0.26 -6.26 -19.30
CA ALA A 38 0.75 -5.13 -20.10
C ALA A 38 -0.11 -4.85 -21.35
N THR A 39 -0.79 -5.86 -21.90
CA THR A 39 -1.56 -5.77 -23.15
C THR A 39 -3.01 -5.30 -22.98
N VAL A 40 -3.46 -4.94 -21.77
CA VAL A 40 -4.83 -4.45 -21.55
C VAL A 40 -5.05 -3.13 -22.30
N ARG A 41 -5.85 -3.18 -23.38
CA ARG A 41 -6.12 -2.09 -24.33
C ARG A 41 -6.31 -0.73 -23.66
N ARG A 42 -5.60 0.28 -24.20
CA ARG A 42 -5.52 1.71 -23.79
C ARG A 42 -6.84 2.52 -23.79
N ARG A 43 -8.02 1.92 -23.82
CA ARG A 43 -9.30 2.65 -23.76
C ARG A 43 -9.84 2.62 -22.33
N ARG A 44 -9.52 3.70 -21.59
CA ARG A 44 -9.88 4.03 -20.19
C ARG A 44 -9.12 3.24 -19.11
N LEU A 45 -8.27 3.98 -18.37
CA LEU A 45 -7.37 3.53 -17.30
C LEU A 45 -6.40 2.41 -17.75
N PRO A 46 -5.23 2.76 -18.31
CA PRO A 46 -4.12 1.83 -18.53
C PRO A 46 -3.78 1.07 -17.26
N ALA A 47 -3.37 -0.19 -17.39
CA ALA A 47 -3.09 -1.05 -16.24
C ALA A 47 -2.08 -0.44 -15.25
N GLU A 48 -1.08 0.30 -15.77
CA GLU A 48 -0.13 1.05 -14.95
C GLU A 48 -0.79 2.07 -14.02
N GLN A 49 -1.71 2.90 -14.54
CA GLN A 49 -2.45 3.85 -13.72
C GLN A 49 -3.31 3.13 -12.66
N VAL A 50 -3.83 1.94 -12.98
CA VAL A 50 -4.61 1.15 -12.02
C VAL A 50 -3.72 0.62 -10.89
N VAL A 51 -2.48 0.23 -11.17
CA VAL A 51 -1.50 -0.17 -10.12
C VAL A 51 -1.27 1.00 -9.18
N TRP A 52 -0.96 2.19 -9.72
CA TRP A 52 -0.75 3.39 -8.92
C TRP A 52 -1.97 3.77 -8.09
N LEU A 53 -3.17 3.68 -8.67
CA LEU A 53 -4.42 3.91 -7.97
C LEU A 53 -4.61 2.94 -6.80
N VAL A 54 -4.35 1.64 -7.00
CA VAL A 54 -4.48 0.61 -5.95
C VAL A 54 -3.48 0.84 -4.82
N LEU A 55 -2.24 1.20 -5.15
CA LEU A 55 -1.22 1.56 -4.17
C LEU A 55 -1.63 2.79 -3.35
N GLY A 56 -2.14 3.84 -4.01
CA GLY A 56 -2.68 5.02 -3.35
C GLY A 56 -3.85 4.68 -2.42
N MET A 57 -4.83 3.91 -2.88
CA MET A 57 -5.95 3.47 -2.04
C MET A 57 -5.51 2.63 -0.83
N ALA A 58 -4.46 1.82 -0.97
CA ALA A 58 -3.92 1.02 0.14
C ALA A 58 -3.22 1.89 1.19
N LEU A 59 -2.42 2.87 0.75
CA LEU A 59 -1.73 3.82 1.64
C LEU A 59 -2.71 4.73 2.38
N TYR A 60 -3.82 5.10 1.74
CA TYR A 60 -4.77 6.07 2.26
C TYR A 60 -6.16 5.46 2.43
N ARG A 61 -6.21 4.33 3.13
CA ARG A 61 -7.42 3.54 3.41
C ARG A 61 -8.61 4.31 4.01
N HIS A 62 -8.37 5.52 4.51
CA HIS A 62 -9.37 6.39 5.14
C HIS A 62 -9.94 7.45 4.17
N ARG A 63 -9.48 7.48 2.91
CA ARG A 63 -9.93 8.42 1.87
C ARG A 63 -10.86 7.72 0.88
N SER A 64 -11.75 8.50 0.27
CA SER A 64 -12.63 8.02 -0.78
C SER A 64 -11.86 7.74 -2.08
N ILE A 65 -12.42 6.84 -2.90
CA ILE A 65 -11.88 6.56 -4.23
C ILE A 65 -11.87 7.82 -5.10
N ALA A 66 -12.88 8.68 -4.95
CA ALA A 66 -13.01 9.92 -5.72
C ALA A 66 -11.86 10.90 -5.44
N GLU A 67 -11.54 11.13 -4.17
CA GLU A 67 -10.38 11.96 -3.76
C GLU A 67 -9.07 11.40 -4.33
N TRP A 68 -8.93 10.08 -4.37
CA TRP A 68 -7.74 9.43 -4.92
C TRP A 68 -7.61 9.52 -6.42
N VAL A 69 -8.71 9.37 -7.16
CA VAL A 69 -8.72 9.52 -8.62
C VAL A 69 -8.30 10.93 -9.04
N GLU A 70 -8.83 11.95 -8.36
CA GLU A 70 -8.48 13.35 -8.63
C GLU A 70 -7.00 13.61 -8.33
N ARG A 71 -6.51 13.16 -7.17
CA ARG A 71 -5.08 13.25 -6.83
C ARG A 71 -4.19 12.47 -7.80
N LEU A 72 -4.64 11.32 -8.29
CA LEU A 72 -3.88 10.53 -9.25
C LEU A 72 -3.74 11.25 -10.60
N ASP A 73 -4.77 11.93 -11.09
CA ASP A 73 -4.68 12.73 -12.32
C ASP A 73 -3.71 13.92 -12.15
N LEU A 74 -3.55 14.45 -10.93
CA LEU A 74 -2.53 15.46 -10.62
C LEU A 74 -1.10 14.89 -10.64
N VAL A 75 -0.91 13.63 -10.24
CA VAL A 75 0.41 12.98 -10.16
C VAL A 75 0.80 12.30 -11.48
N LEU A 76 -0.17 11.76 -12.21
CA LEU A 76 -0.02 11.03 -13.48
C LEU A 76 -1.03 11.58 -14.50
N PRO A 77 -0.72 12.72 -15.15
CA PRO A 77 -1.67 13.41 -16.01
C PRO A 77 -2.08 12.58 -17.23
N GLY A 78 -3.36 12.64 -17.58
CA GLY A 78 -3.92 12.03 -18.80
C GLY A 78 -5.09 11.08 -18.55
N ALA A 79 -5.52 10.93 -17.30
CA ALA A 79 -6.70 10.17 -16.94
C ALA A 79 -7.88 11.14 -16.76
N GLY A 80 -8.47 11.59 -17.87
CA GLY A 80 -9.70 12.40 -17.82
C GLY A 80 -10.79 11.77 -16.93
N PRO A 81 -11.81 12.53 -16.51
CA PRO A 81 -12.68 12.20 -15.38
C PRO A 81 -13.17 10.74 -15.37
N VAL A 82 -12.82 10.02 -14.30
CA VAL A 82 -13.08 8.59 -14.13
C VAL A 82 -14.22 8.37 -13.14
N ALA A 83 -15.25 7.65 -13.57
CA ALA A 83 -16.33 7.23 -12.67
C ALA A 83 -15.84 6.17 -11.66
N PRO A 84 -16.33 6.14 -10.40
CA PRO A 84 -15.95 5.13 -9.42
C PRO A 84 -16.17 3.68 -9.90
N SER A 85 -17.19 3.44 -10.72
CA SER A 85 -17.46 2.14 -11.35
C SER A 85 -16.35 1.73 -12.34
N ALA A 86 -15.76 2.68 -13.06
CA ALA A 86 -14.64 2.42 -13.95
C ALA A 86 -13.38 2.03 -13.17
N VAL A 87 -13.17 2.58 -11.97
CA VAL A 87 -12.10 2.16 -11.05
C VAL A 87 -12.30 0.71 -10.60
N ALA A 88 -13.50 0.38 -10.14
CA ALA A 88 -13.82 -0.98 -9.70
C ALA A 88 -13.60 -2.01 -10.83
N GLN A 89 -14.08 -1.70 -12.05
CA GLN A 89 -13.86 -2.53 -13.23
C GLN A 89 -12.37 -2.66 -13.58
N ALA A 90 -11.63 -1.55 -13.55
CA ALA A 90 -10.22 -1.56 -13.88
C ALA A 90 -9.39 -2.41 -12.90
N ARG A 91 -9.73 -2.38 -11.60
CA ARG A 91 -9.15 -3.28 -10.59
C ARG A 91 -9.44 -4.75 -10.88
N CYS A 92 -10.68 -5.09 -11.23
CA CYS A 92 -11.04 -6.45 -11.61
C CYS A 92 -10.26 -6.95 -12.84
N ARG A 93 -10.02 -6.07 -13.83
CA ARG A 93 -9.22 -6.40 -15.01
C ARG A 93 -7.73 -6.57 -14.69
N LEU A 94 -7.18 -5.77 -13.77
CA LEU A 94 -5.78 -5.86 -13.34
C LEU A 94 -5.50 -7.19 -12.64
N GLY A 95 -6.45 -7.66 -11.83
CA GLY A 95 -6.27 -8.86 -11.02
C GLY A 95 -5.24 -8.67 -9.90
N SER A 96 -4.93 -9.77 -9.19
CA SER A 96 -3.99 -9.75 -8.06
C SER A 96 -2.54 -10.03 -8.47
N GLN A 97 -2.30 -10.67 -9.61
CA GLN A 97 -0.96 -11.13 -10.00
C GLN A 97 0.07 -9.99 -10.12
N PRO A 98 -0.22 -8.84 -10.77
CA PRO A 98 0.76 -7.75 -10.87
C PRO A 98 1.11 -7.18 -9.50
N MET A 99 0.11 -7.05 -8.61
CA MET A 99 0.31 -6.53 -7.25
C MET A 99 1.15 -7.49 -6.40
N GLN A 100 0.89 -8.80 -6.51
CA GLN A 100 1.68 -9.82 -5.82
C GLN A 100 3.13 -9.80 -6.29
N TRP A 101 3.37 -9.80 -7.60
CA TRP A 101 4.73 -9.76 -8.16
C TRP A 101 5.48 -8.52 -7.69
N LEU A 102 4.82 -7.36 -7.73
CA LEU A 102 5.39 -6.09 -7.29
C LEU A 102 5.75 -6.15 -5.80
N PHE A 103 4.84 -6.64 -4.96
CA PHE A 103 5.06 -6.81 -3.53
C PHE A 103 6.24 -7.74 -3.24
N GLU A 104 6.33 -8.90 -3.87
CA GLU A 104 7.43 -9.85 -3.64
C GLU A 104 8.79 -9.24 -4.01
N LYS A 105 8.86 -8.48 -5.10
CA LYS A 105 10.08 -7.82 -5.55
C LYS A 105 10.49 -6.70 -4.59
N THR A 106 9.56 -5.83 -4.21
CA THR A 106 9.85 -4.70 -3.32
C THR A 106 10.15 -5.18 -1.90
N ALA A 107 9.39 -6.13 -1.37
CA ALA A 107 9.61 -6.72 -0.05
C ALA A 107 10.99 -7.37 0.05
N ARG A 108 11.44 -8.10 -0.99
CA ARG A 108 12.79 -8.68 -1.00
C ARG A 108 13.88 -7.60 -1.00
N LYS A 109 13.74 -6.57 -1.85
CA LYS A 109 14.72 -5.47 -1.96
C LYS A 109 14.80 -4.69 -0.64
N TRP A 110 13.69 -4.12 -0.21
CA TRP A 110 13.62 -3.25 0.97
C TRP A 110 13.82 -4.03 2.28
N GLY A 111 13.35 -5.28 2.37
CA GLY A 111 13.56 -6.12 3.53
C GLY A 111 15.04 -6.46 3.76
N GLN A 112 15.77 -6.80 2.69
CA GLN A 112 17.21 -7.05 2.78
C GLN A 112 18.01 -5.77 3.06
N GLU A 113 17.65 -4.65 2.42
CA GLU A 113 18.31 -3.37 2.62
C GLU A 113 18.12 -2.85 4.05
N SER A 114 16.88 -2.88 4.56
CA SER A 114 16.55 -2.49 5.92
C SER A 114 17.25 -3.36 6.95
N ALA A 115 17.25 -4.69 6.75
CA ALA A 115 17.94 -5.63 7.63
C ALA A 115 19.46 -5.35 7.73
N ARG A 116 20.10 -4.94 6.62
CA ARG A 116 21.53 -4.56 6.60
C ARG A 116 21.76 -3.21 7.26
N ARG A 117 20.89 -2.23 7.02
CA ARG A 117 21.04 -0.85 7.50
C ARG A 117 20.77 -0.71 9.00
N HIS A 118 19.90 -1.55 9.54
CA HIS A 118 19.43 -1.47 10.93
C HIS A 118 19.80 -2.71 11.76
N MET A 119 20.97 -3.29 11.48
CA MET A 119 21.48 -4.41 12.26
C MET A 119 21.62 -4.04 13.73
N TRP A 120 21.17 -4.92 14.62
CA TRP A 120 21.34 -4.77 16.05
C TRP A 120 22.21 -5.91 16.59
N ARG A 121 23.38 -5.57 17.14
CA ARG A 121 24.34 -6.54 17.68
C ARG A 121 24.71 -7.67 16.71
N GLY A 122 24.83 -7.37 15.41
CA GLY A 122 25.15 -8.37 14.39
C GLY A 122 23.95 -9.16 13.86
N LEU A 123 22.73 -8.88 14.34
CA LEU A 123 21.50 -9.54 13.91
C LEU A 123 20.67 -8.65 13.00
N ALA A 124 20.02 -9.26 12.00
CA ALA A 124 19.01 -8.61 11.17
C ALA A 124 17.73 -8.37 11.99
N VAL A 125 17.19 -7.15 11.91
CA VAL A 125 15.96 -6.78 12.61
C VAL A 125 14.81 -6.70 11.60
N TYR A 126 13.72 -7.41 11.89
CA TYR A 126 12.50 -7.42 11.08
C TYR A 126 11.30 -7.01 11.95
N GLY A 127 10.49 -6.10 11.43
CA GLY A 127 9.19 -5.79 12.01
C GLY A 127 8.11 -6.69 11.41
N VAL A 128 7.29 -7.30 12.26
CA VAL A 128 6.11 -8.06 11.84
C VAL A 128 4.88 -7.27 12.30
N ASP A 129 4.18 -6.65 11.37
CA ASP A 129 2.90 -6.00 11.63
C ASP A 129 1.76 -6.91 11.13
N GLY A 130 0.75 -7.16 11.97
CA GLY A 130 -0.39 -8.03 11.66
C GLY A 130 -0.49 -9.37 12.40
N THR A 131 0.33 -9.65 13.42
CA THR A 131 0.17 -10.90 14.20
C THR A 131 -0.96 -10.78 15.22
N THR A 132 -2.09 -11.46 14.99
CA THR A 132 -3.08 -11.67 16.05
C THR A 132 -2.64 -12.87 16.90
N VAL A 133 -2.04 -12.62 18.06
CA VAL A 133 -1.76 -13.69 19.03
C VAL A 133 -3.06 -14.03 19.74
N ARG A 134 -3.59 -15.24 19.50
CA ARG A 134 -4.60 -15.82 20.39
C ARG A 134 -3.94 -16.20 21.70
N VAL A 135 -4.02 -15.33 22.70
CA VAL A 135 -3.66 -15.68 24.08
C VAL A 135 -4.81 -16.50 24.66
N VAL A 136 -4.56 -17.77 24.97
CA VAL A 136 -5.48 -18.55 25.81
C VAL A 136 -5.49 -17.87 27.18
N ARG A 137 -6.60 -17.23 27.55
CA ARG A 137 -6.79 -16.72 28.90
C ARG A 137 -6.90 -17.94 29.82
N ARG A 138 -5.84 -18.26 30.58
CA ARG A 138 -5.90 -19.28 31.64
C ARG A 138 -6.86 -18.74 32.70
N GLN A 139 -8.02 -19.38 32.84
CA GLN A 139 -8.94 -19.09 33.94
C GLN A 139 -8.30 -19.65 35.21
N GLU A 140 -7.72 -18.79 36.03
CA GLU A 140 -7.33 -19.17 37.39
C GLU A 140 -8.63 -19.44 38.16
N PHE A 141 -8.79 -20.68 38.58
CA PHE A 141 -9.86 -21.11 39.47
C PHE A 141 -9.62 -20.44 40.83
N LEU A 142 -10.48 -19.50 41.20
CA LEU A 142 -10.60 -19.04 42.59
C LEU A 142 -11.18 -20.19 43.41
N THR A 143 -10.32 -20.93 44.09
CA THR A 143 -10.73 -21.84 45.17
C THR A 143 -11.18 -20.98 46.36
N PRO A 144 -12.41 -21.15 46.89
CA PRO A 144 -12.80 -20.41 48.08
C PRO A 144 -12.08 -21.00 49.30
N LEU A 145 -11.27 -20.17 49.98
CA LEU A 145 -10.75 -20.48 51.31
C LEU A 145 -11.92 -20.57 52.28
N ARG A 146 -12.28 -21.78 52.71
CA ARG A 146 -13.08 -22.01 53.92
C ARG A 146 -12.14 -22.04 55.11
N HIS A 147 -12.33 -21.12 56.04
CA HIS A 147 -12.19 -21.35 57.48
C HIS A 147 -13.39 -20.74 58.17
#